data_AF-A0A6N1MWT7-F1
#
_entry.id   AF-A0A6N1MWT7-F1
#
_cell.length_a   1.000
_cell.length_b   1.000
_cell.length_c   1.000
_cell.angle_alpha   90.00
_cell.angle_beta   90.00
_cell.angle_gamma   90.00
#
_symmetry.space_group_name_H-M   'P 1'
#
loop_
_entity.id
_entity.type
_entity.pdbx_description
1 polymer ?
#
loop_
_entity_poly.entity_id
_entity_poly.type
_entity_poly.pdbx_seq_one_letter_code
_entity_poly.pdbx_strand_id
1 'polypeptide(L)'
;MAELGITGVSGLCEQGMDAIMQIEYSRAIDQCLAYPSQLEVYAADIHQVNRSRLLRRKLAKLRNPSLVAQTEKIAAQHHPNWENCNSYTRKLLSRNVHIIFGYHLNKPIDAVITWCELDNFGRPKGGTATALKMASDAKIPVFNLYLPNKAVTLNQIRQFLQYKKIRFS
;
A
#
# COMPACT_ATOMS: atom_id res chain seq x y z
N MET A 1 12.40 -8.64 2.22
CA MET A 1 10.96 -8.96 2.16
C MET A 1 10.66 -9.84 0.97
N ALA A 2 10.93 -9.38 -0.26
CA ALA A 2 10.73 -10.18 -1.47
C ALA A 2 11.40 -11.57 -1.40
N GLU A 3 12.69 -11.62 -1.04
CA GLU A 3 13.46 -12.86 -0.90
C GLU A 3 12.94 -13.80 0.20
N LEU A 4 12.17 -13.26 1.16
CA LEU A 4 11.55 -14.04 2.25
C LEU A 4 10.20 -14.62 1.85
N GLY A 5 9.83 -14.59 0.57
CA GLY A 5 8.53 -15.08 0.09
C GLY A 5 7.34 -14.14 0.38
N ILE A 6 7.59 -12.93 0.89
CA ILE A 6 6.53 -11.98 1.24
C ILE A 6 5.98 -11.35 -0.03
N THR A 7 4.65 -11.14 -0.08
CA THR A 7 3.99 -10.38 -1.14
C THR A 7 4.01 -8.89 -0.79
N GLY A 8 4.54 -8.06 -1.69
CA GLY A 8 4.48 -6.61 -1.61
C GLY A 8 3.25 -6.08 -2.35
N VAL A 9 2.51 -5.17 -1.71
CA VAL A 9 1.33 -4.52 -2.29
C VAL A 9 1.62 -3.03 -2.54
N SER A 10 1.45 -2.55 -3.78
CA SER A 10 1.79 -1.18 -4.21
C SER A 10 0.62 -0.44 -4.84
N GLY A 11 0.64 0.89 -4.73
CA GLY A 11 -0.25 1.81 -5.42
C GLY A 11 0.36 2.47 -6.67
N LEU A 12 1.40 1.93 -7.27
CA LEU A 12 1.97 2.45 -8.52
C LEU A 12 2.29 3.96 -8.46
N CYS A 13 2.65 4.47 -7.27
CA CYS A 13 3.16 5.82 -7.13
C CYS A 13 4.65 5.83 -7.47
N GLU A 14 5.09 6.73 -8.35
CA GLU A 14 6.47 6.80 -8.84
C GLU A 14 7.47 7.40 -7.86
N GLN A 15 7.02 7.76 -6.66
CA GLN A 15 7.83 8.38 -5.62
C GLN A 15 7.59 7.70 -4.27
N GLY A 16 8.58 7.83 -3.38
CA GLY A 16 8.49 7.34 -2.01
C GLY A 16 8.46 5.82 -1.90
N MET A 17 7.74 5.32 -0.89
CA MET A 17 7.73 3.91 -0.50
C MET A 17 7.21 2.97 -1.60
N ASP A 18 6.19 3.37 -2.35
CA ASP A 18 5.65 2.58 -3.47
C ASP A 18 6.71 2.34 -4.55
N ALA A 19 7.43 3.39 -4.94
CA ALA A 19 8.47 3.30 -5.95
C ALA A 19 9.65 2.44 -5.49
N ILE A 20 10.14 2.69 -4.26
CA ILE A 20 11.22 1.90 -3.67
C ILE A 20 10.81 0.43 -3.62
N MET A 21 9.62 0.11 -3.09
CA MET A 21 9.16 -1.26 -2.98
C MET A 21 9.04 -1.92 -4.36
N GLN A 22 8.40 -1.25 -5.33
CA GLN A 22 8.19 -1.84 -6.65
C GLN A 22 9.50 -2.02 -7.44
N ILE A 23 10.47 -1.11 -7.28
CA ILE A 23 11.81 -1.23 -7.86
C ILE A 23 12.56 -2.41 -7.23
N GLU A 24 12.60 -2.51 -5.90
CA GLU A 24 13.34 -3.57 -5.21
C GLU A 24 12.72 -4.95 -5.41
N TYR A 25 11.38 -5.06 -5.40
CA TYR A 25 10.70 -6.30 -5.78
C TYR A 25 10.96 -6.66 -7.24
N SER A 26 10.96 -5.67 -8.15
CA SER A 26 11.32 -5.91 -9.55
C SER A 26 12.73 -6.46 -9.68
N ARG A 27 13.70 -5.86 -8.98
CA ARG A 27 15.10 -6.32 -8.96
C ARG A 27 15.23 -7.74 -8.43
N ALA A 28 14.57 -8.05 -7.31
CA ALA A 28 14.58 -9.40 -6.73
C ALA A 28 13.99 -10.44 -7.72
N ILE A 29 12.95 -10.07 -8.47
CA ILE A 29 12.38 -10.94 -9.52
C ILE A 29 13.37 -11.11 -10.68
N ASP A 30 14.02 -10.04 -11.14
CA ASP A 30 15.03 -10.10 -12.22
C ASP A 30 16.24 -10.97 -11.83
N GLN A 31 16.55 -11.06 -10.54
CA GLN A 31 17.61 -11.89 -9.96
C GLN A 31 17.15 -13.31 -9.60
N CYS A 32 15.91 -13.69 -9.91
CA CYS A 32 15.31 -14.98 -9.55
C CYS A 32 15.26 -15.25 -8.03
N LEU A 33 15.27 -14.20 -7.20
CA LEU A 33 15.14 -14.28 -5.73
C LEU A 33 13.68 -14.12 -5.25
N ALA A 34 12.77 -13.75 -6.16
CA ALA A 34 11.34 -13.64 -5.89
C ALA A 34 10.52 -13.95 -7.15
N TYR A 35 9.24 -14.27 -6.97
CA TYR A 35 8.31 -14.51 -8.08
C TYR A 35 7.50 -13.27 -8.45
N PRO A 36 7.10 -13.07 -9.73
CA PRO A 36 6.18 -12.00 -10.11
C PRO A 36 4.87 -12.00 -9.31
N SER A 37 4.40 -13.16 -8.86
CA SER A 37 3.21 -13.32 -8.01
C SER A 37 3.34 -12.66 -6.63
N GLN A 38 4.56 -12.36 -6.18
CA GLN A 38 4.82 -11.64 -4.93
C GLN A 38 4.74 -10.11 -5.09
N LEU A 39 4.50 -9.59 -6.29
CA LEU A 39 4.31 -8.16 -6.52
C LEU A 39 2.86 -7.90 -6.95
N GLU A 40 2.05 -7.40 -6.02
CA GLU A 40 0.67 -7.02 -6.27
C GLU A 40 0.55 -5.50 -6.40
N VAL A 41 0.19 -5.03 -7.59
CA VAL A 41 0.10 -3.58 -7.86
C VAL A 41 -1.33 -3.22 -8.21
N TYR A 42 -1.83 -2.14 -7.64
CA TYR A 42 -3.16 -1.61 -7.95
C TYR A 42 -3.02 -0.24 -8.64
N ALA A 43 -3.81 0.01 -9.67
CA ALA A 43 -3.87 1.30 -10.36
C ALA A 43 -5.31 1.85 -10.37
N ALA A 44 -5.45 3.16 -10.27
CA ALA A 44 -6.74 3.84 -10.27
C ALA A 44 -7.47 3.69 -11.63
N ASP A 45 -6.71 3.82 -12.72
CA ASP A 45 -7.17 3.60 -14.09
C ASP A 45 -6.01 3.31 -15.04
N ILE A 46 -6.35 3.03 -16.31
CA ILE A 46 -5.37 2.69 -17.35
C ILE A 46 -4.43 3.86 -17.68
N HIS A 47 -4.85 5.11 -17.46
CA HIS A 47 -3.97 6.27 -17.69
C HIS A 47 -2.81 6.29 -16.70
N GLN A 48 -3.06 5.92 -15.42
CA GLN A 48 -2.00 5.76 -14.44
C GLN A 48 -0.99 4.69 -14.87
N VAL A 49 -1.46 3.54 -15.37
CA VAL A 49 -0.60 2.47 -15.86
C VAL A 49 0.23 2.92 -17.06
N ASN A 50 -0.40 3.55 -18.05
CA ASN A 50 0.27 3.94 -19.29
C ASN A 50 1.33 5.01 -19.08
N ARG A 51 1.08 5.96 -18.16
CA ARG A 51 2.02 7.03 -17.85
C ARG A 51 3.15 6.60 -16.92
N SER A 52 2.98 5.49 -16.20
CA SER A 52 3.98 5.08 -15.22
C SER A 52 5.30 4.64 -15.89
N ARG A 53 6.43 5.00 -15.29
CA ARG A 53 7.79 4.59 -15.62
C ARG A 53 8.26 3.44 -14.77
N LEU A 54 7.50 3.04 -13.74
CA LEU A 54 7.87 1.93 -12.88
C LEU A 54 7.92 0.62 -13.67
N LEU A 55 8.89 -0.22 -13.31
CA LEU A 55 9.02 -1.58 -13.81
C LEU A 55 7.77 -2.38 -13.44
N ARG A 56 7.42 -3.35 -14.28
CA ARG A 56 6.28 -4.26 -14.06
C ARG A 56 4.92 -3.56 -13.85
N ARG A 57 4.78 -2.27 -14.22
CA ARG A 57 3.50 -1.53 -14.20
C ARG A 57 2.36 -2.24 -14.94
N LYS A 58 2.68 -3.03 -15.97
CA LYS A 58 1.70 -3.82 -16.73
C LYS A 58 1.07 -4.96 -15.91
N LEU A 59 1.64 -5.32 -14.76
CA LEU A 59 1.04 -6.24 -13.80
C LEU A 59 -0.03 -5.57 -12.92
N ALA A 60 -0.18 -4.24 -13.01
CA ALA A 60 -1.12 -3.52 -12.18
C ALA A 60 -2.57 -3.92 -12.48
N LYS A 61 -3.29 -4.31 -11.44
CA LYS A 61 -4.73 -4.52 -11.45
C LYS A 61 -5.41 -3.15 -11.39
N LEU A 62 -6.23 -2.83 -12.39
CA LEU A 62 -7.06 -1.64 -12.34
C LEU A 62 -8.06 -1.77 -11.18
N ARG A 63 -8.47 -0.63 -10.59
CA ARG A 63 -9.56 -0.57 -9.60
C ARG A 63 -10.72 -1.43 -10.08
N ASN A 64 -11.24 -2.31 -9.22
CA ASN A 64 -12.26 -3.28 -9.59
C ASN A 64 -13.52 -2.53 -10.06
N PRO A 65 -13.89 -2.62 -11.36
CA PRO A 65 -14.98 -1.82 -11.92
C PRO A 65 -16.33 -2.15 -11.26
N SER A 66 -16.53 -3.40 -10.84
CA SER A 66 -17.76 -3.85 -10.18
C SER A 66 -17.89 -3.38 -8.73
N LEU A 67 -16.79 -2.90 -8.12
CA LEU A 67 -16.75 -2.47 -6.72
C LEU A 67 -16.49 -0.96 -6.57
N VAL A 68 -16.63 -0.16 -7.63
CA VAL A 68 -16.35 1.28 -7.59
C VAL A 68 -17.19 1.98 -6.52
N ALA A 69 -18.50 1.77 -6.49
CA ALA A 69 -19.38 2.39 -5.49
C ALA A 69 -19.00 1.99 -4.06
N GLN A 70 -18.69 0.71 -3.84
CA GLN A 70 -18.31 0.19 -2.51
C GLN A 70 -16.96 0.76 -2.06
N THR A 71 -15.96 0.78 -2.93
CA THR A 71 -14.63 1.33 -2.61
C THR A 71 -14.67 2.83 -2.39
N GLU A 72 -15.47 3.58 -3.16
CA GLU A 72 -15.67 5.01 -2.90
C GLU A 72 -16.40 5.25 -1.56
N LYS A 73 -17.40 4.44 -1.22
CA LYS A 73 -18.07 4.51 0.09
C LYS A 73 -17.09 4.27 1.24
N ILE A 74 -16.27 3.22 1.15
CA ILE A 74 -15.26 2.91 2.18
C ILE A 74 -14.24 4.06 2.28
N ALA A 75 -13.72 4.54 1.15
CA ALA A 75 -12.77 5.65 1.15
C ALA A 75 -13.36 6.94 1.76
N ALA A 76 -14.62 7.26 1.44
CA ALA A 76 -15.34 8.42 1.95
C ALA A 76 -15.51 8.38 3.48
N GLN A 77 -15.79 7.21 4.07
CA GLN A 77 -15.90 7.03 5.52
C GLN A 77 -14.60 7.36 6.27
N HIS A 78 -13.45 7.21 5.59
CA HIS A 78 -12.13 7.37 6.19
C HIS A 78 -11.43 8.68 5.78
N HIS A 79 -11.97 9.43 4.81
CA HIS A 79 -11.40 10.69 4.35
C HIS A 79 -12.16 11.88 4.95
N PRO A 80 -11.50 12.78 5.69
CA PRO A 80 -12.19 13.83 6.47
C PRO A 80 -12.92 14.88 5.62
N ASN A 81 -12.52 15.06 4.35
CA ASN A 81 -13.11 16.06 3.47
C ASN A 81 -13.38 15.47 2.07
N TRP A 82 -14.15 14.38 2.03
CA TRP A 82 -14.43 13.64 0.79
C TRP A 82 -15.16 14.49 -0.25
N GLU A 83 -16.10 15.34 0.17
CA GLU A 83 -16.89 16.16 -0.75
C GLU A 83 -16.04 17.10 -1.60
N ASN A 84 -14.94 17.62 -1.04
CA ASN A 84 -14.01 18.50 -1.76
C ASN A 84 -13.04 17.75 -2.68
N CYS A 85 -13.06 16.41 -2.70
CA CYS A 85 -12.20 15.63 -3.58
C CYS A 85 -12.75 15.63 -5.01
N ASN A 86 -11.92 16.02 -5.98
CA ASN A 86 -12.24 15.86 -7.40
C ASN A 86 -12.24 14.37 -7.81
N SER A 87 -12.73 14.08 -9.02
CA SER A 87 -12.83 12.71 -9.54
C SER A 87 -11.50 11.95 -9.52
N TYR A 88 -10.39 12.61 -9.87
CA TYR A 88 -9.07 12.00 -9.85
C TYR A 88 -8.64 11.59 -8.44
N THR A 89 -8.79 12.47 -7.45
CA THR A 89 -8.49 12.18 -6.04
C THR A 89 -9.37 11.04 -5.52
N ARG A 90 -10.68 11.04 -5.83
CA ARG A 90 -11.60 9.97 -5.43
C ARG A 90 -11.18 8.61 -5.99
N LYS A 91 -10.71 8.55 -7.25
CA LYS A 91 -10.18 7.31 -7.85
C LYS A 91 -8.91 6.81 -7.14
N LEU A 92 -7.98 7.70 -6.79
CA LEU A 92 -6.76 7.31 -6.06
C LEU A 92 -7.08 6.78 -4.65
N LEU A 93 -7.96 7.48 -3.92
CA LEU A 93 -8.35 7.08 -2.57
C LEU A 93 -9.14 5.77 -2.56
N SER A 94 -10.09 5.59 -3.48
CA SER A 94 -10.84 4.34 -3.63
C SER A 94 -9.96 3.18 -4.11
N ARG A 95 -8.95 3.42 -4.94
CA ARG A 95 -7.94 2.40 -5.28
C ARG A 95 -7.23 1.91 -4.01
N ASN A 96 -6.88 2.79 -3.08
CA ASN A 96 -6.20 2.40 -1.84
C ASN A 96 -7.03 1.41 -0.99
N VAL A 97 -8.36 1.36 -1.18
CA VAL A 97 -9.20 0.33 -0.55
C VAL A 97 -8.78 -1.08 -0.99
N HIS A 98 -8.39 -1.26 -2.26
CA HIS A 98 -7.85 -2.53 -2.74
C HIS A 98 -6.45 -2.84 -2.21
N ILE A 99 -5.63 -1.82 -1.95
CA ILE A 99 -4.32 -2.02 -1.32
C ILE A 99 -4.51 -2.60 0.09
N ILE A 100 -5.50 -2.14 0.84
CA ILE A 100 -5.74 -2.59 2.21
C ILE A 100 -6.52 -3.91 2.26
N PHE A 101 -7.56 -4.08 1.44
CA PHE A 101 -8.52 -5.19 1.55
C PHE A 101 -8.46 -6.23 0.42
N GLY A 102 -7.59 -6.01 -0.57
CA GLY A 102 -7.47 -6.87 -1.76
C GLY A 102 -8.46 -6.54 -2.88
N TYR A 103 -8.30 -7.20 -4.03
CA TYR A 103 -9.06 -6.89 -5.25
C TYR A 103 -10.58 -7.10 -5.11
N HIS A 104 -10.98 -8.08 -4.31
CA HIS A 104 -12.38 -8.39 -3.99
C HIS A 104 -12.80 -7.95 -2.58
N LEU A 105 -11.96 -7.16 -1.89
CA LEU A 105 -12.21 -6.67 -0.53
C LEU A 105 -12.37 -7.76 0.55
N ASN A 106 -11.89 -8.98 0.27
CA ASN A 106 -12.01 -10.15 1.15
C ASN A 106 -10.66 -10.75 1.57
N LYS A 107 -9.54 -10.09 1.20
CA LYS A 107 -8.18 -10.54 1.50
C LYS A 107 -7.37 -9.34 2.00
N PRO A 108 -7.57 -8.91 3.25
CA PRO A 108 -6.80 -7.82 3.82
C PRO A 108 -5.30 -8.15 3.90
N ILE A 109 -4.48 -7.11 3.82
CA ILE A 109 -3.04 -7.22 4.06
C ILE A 109 -2.74 -7.50 5.54
N ASP A 110 -1.60 -8.13 5.80
CA ASP A 110 -1.16 -8.47 7.16
C ASP A 110 -0.62 -7.28 7.96
N ALA A 111 -0.03 -6.29 7.27
CA ALA A 111 0.56 -5.10 7.89
C ALA A 111 0.78 -3.99 6.84
N VAL A 112 0.89 -2.75 7.31
CA VAL A 112 1.34 -1.60 6.50
C VAL A 112 2.73 -1.18 6.96
N ILE A 113 3.67 -1.03 6.03
CA ILE A 113 4.93 -0.31 6.26
C ILE A 113 4.87 0.96 5.43
N THR A 114 5.06 2.11 6.07
CA THR A 114 4.88 3.41 5.42
C THR A 114 5.92 4.43 5.87
N TRP A 115 6.03 5.51 5.12
CA TRP A 115 6.67 6.75 5.53
C TRP A 115 5.63 7.85 5.32
N CYS A 116 4.87 8.15 6.37
CA CYS A 116 3.80 9.13 6.30
C CYS A 116 4.03 10.18 7.37
N GLU A 117 4.19 11.42 6.92
CA GLU A 117 4.33 12.56 7.82
C GLU A 117 3.11 12.68 8.74
N LEU A 118 3.35 13.18 9.95
CA LEU A 118 2.29 13.42 10.92
C LEU A 118 2.00 14.91 11.01
N ASP A 119 0.74 15.25 11.26
CA ASP A 119 0.35 16.61 11.65
C ASP A 119 0.79 16.92 13.09
N ASN A 120 0.55 18.15 13.53
CA ASN A 120 0.93 18.60 14.87
C ASN A 120 0.20 17.86 16.01
N PHE A 121 -0.78 17.01 15.69
CA PHE A 121 -1.53 16.17 16.63
C PHE A 121 -1.11 14.69 16.53
N GLY A 122 -0.03 14.38 15.80
CA GLY A 122 0.47 13.02 15.62
C GLY A 122 -0.37 12.17 14.64
N ARG A 123 -1.23 12.78 13.83
CA ARG A 123 -2.11 12.07 12.89
C ARG A 123 -1.49 12.03 11.49
N PRO A 124 -1.60 10.91 10.75
CA PRO A 124 -1.09 10.84 9.39
C PRO A 124 -1.64 11.93 8.46
N LYS A 125 -0.79 12.48 7.58
CA LYS A 125 -1.14 13.54 6.62
C LYS A 125 -1.08 13.05 5.16
N GLY A 126 -1.88 13.67 4.29
CA GLY A 126 -1.85 13.45 2.84
C GLY A 126 -2.69 12.26 2.37
N GLY A 127 -2.59 11.90 1.09
CA GLY A 127 -3.42 10.85 0.48
C GLY A 127 -3.26 9.45 1.08
N THR A 128 -2.11 9.20 1.72
CA THR A 128 -1.84 7.94 2.46
C THR A 128 -2.63 7.86 3.76
N ALA A 129 -3.02 8.98 4.36
CA ALA A 129 -3.72 9.01 5.65
C ALA A 129 -5.03 8.21 5.64
N THR A 130 -5.79 8.27 4.53
CA THR A 130 -7.02 7.48 4.37
C THR A 130 -6.75 5.98 4.43
N ALA A 131 -5.67 5.50 3.79
CA ALA A 131 -5.29 4.09 3.84
C ALA A 131 -4.86 3.65 5.25
N LEU A 132 -4.13 4.51 5.97
CA LEU A 132 -3.71 4.23 7.33
C LEU A 132 -4.87 4.21 8.32
N LYS A 133 -5.88 5.08 8.12
CA LYS A 133 -7.11 5.04 8.91
C LYS A 133 -7.89 3.74 8.66
N MET A 134 -8.05 3.33 7.40
CA MET A 134 -8.65 2.03 7.04
C MET A 134 -7.93 0.85 7.71
N ALA A 135 -6.59 0.85 7.68
CA ALA A 135 -5.80 -0.18 8.33
C ALA A 135 -6.01 -0.20 9.86
N SER A 136 -5.99 0.97 10.49
CA SER A 136 -6.24 1.12 11.93
C SER A 136 -7.63 0.61 12.35
N ASP A 137 -8.67 1.01 11.62
CA ASP A 137 -10.06 0.60 11.90
C ASP A 137 -10.24 -0.92 11.71
N ALA A 138 -9.50 -1.51 10.76
CA ALA A 138 -9.44 -2.96 10.54
C ALA A 138 -8.46 -3.72 11.48
N LYS A 139 -7.83 -3.04 12.44
CA LYS A 139 -6.82 -3.59 13.36
C LYS A 139 -5.59 -4.20 12.65
N ILE A 140 -5.27 -3.69 11.46
CA ILE A 140 -4.06 -4.04 10.72
C ILE A 140 -2.90 -3.21 11.27
N PRO A 141 -1.78 -3.83 11.70
CA PRO A 141 -0.66 -3.12 12.27
C PRO A 141 -0.01 -2.17 11.24
N VAL A 142 0.31 -0.95 11.68
CA VAL A 142 0.96 0.09 10.88
C VAL A 142 2.33 0.40 11.46
N PHE A 143 3.38 0.19 10.67
CA PHE A 143 4.76 0.54 10.99
C PHE A 143 5.16 1.80 10.20
N ASN A 144 5.16 2.95 10.87
CA ASN A 144 5.51 4.22 10.24
C ASN A 144 6.98 4.59 10.47
N LEU A 145 7.77 4.55 9.40
CA LEU A 145 9.21 4.89 9.39
C LEU A 145 9.50 6.40 9.42
N TYR A 146 8.46 7.24 9.35
CA TYR A 146 8.59 8.68 9.58
C TYR A 146 8.93 9.02 11.04
N LEU A 147 8.55 8.14 11.98
CA LEU A 147 8.76 8.38 13.41
C LEU A 147 10.25 8.61 13.74
N PRO A 148 10.56 9.49 14.72
CA PRO A 148 11.93 9.90 15.00
C PRO A 148 12.82 8.72 15.39
N ASN A 149 12.31 7.76 16.16
CA ASN A 149 13.04 6.57 16.56
C ASN A 149 12.83 5.41 15.57
N LYS A 150 13.51 5.50 14.42
CA LYS A 150 13.43 4.47 13.36
C LYS A 150 13.85 3.08 13.83
N ALA A 151 14.81 2.99 14.77
CA ALA A 151 15.30 1.72 15.28
C ALA A 151 14.19 0.93 16.00
N VAL A 152 13.32 1.62 16.75
CA VAL A 152 12.15 1.00 17.38
C VAL A 152 11.18 0.46 16.34
N THR A 153 10.82 1.26 15.32
CA THR A 153 9.92 0.80 14.25
C THR A 153 10.49 -0.40 13.50
N LEU A 154 11.79 -0.39 13.20
CA LEU A 154 12.46 -1.54 12.56
C LEU A 154 12.45 -2.78 13.44
N ASN A 155 12.62 -2.64 14.76
CA ASN A 155 12.52 -3.76 15.69
C ASN A 155 11.10 -4.33 15.76
N GLN A 156 10.06 -3.48 15.76
CA GLN A 156 8.67 -3.91 15.72
C GLN A 156 8.37 -4.71 14.43
N ILE A 157 8.88 -4.26 13.29
CA ILE A 157 8.77 -5.02 12.03
C ILE A 157 9.44 -6.39 12.16
N ARG A 158 10.66 -6.47 12.72
CA ARG A 158 11.36 -7.75 12.94
C ARG A 158 10.58 -8.69 13.84
N GLN A 159 10.05 -8.19 14.96
CA GLN A 159 9.22 -8.97 15.89
C GLN A 159 7.94 -9.48 15.21
N PHE A 160 7.29 -8.65 14.39
CA PHE A 160 6.12 -9.05 13.63
C PHE A 160 6.43 -10.19 12.64
N LEU A 161 7.55 -10.08 11.90
CA LEU A 161 7.99 -11.13 10.98
C LEU A 161 8.30 -12.44 11.71
N GLN A 162 8.95 -12.37 12.87
CA GLN A 162 9.20 -13.54 13.74
C GLN A 162 7.89 -14.18 14.22
N TYR A 163 6.93 -13.37 14.67
CA TYR A 163 5.60 -13.84 15.08
C TYR A 163 4.86 -14.55 13.94
N LYS A 164 4.96 -14.03 12.71
CA LYS A 164 4.43 -14.65 11.49
C LYS A 164 5.25 -15.87 11.02
N LYS A 165 6.25 -16.30 11.79
CA LYS A 165 7.13 -17.45 11.52
C LYS A 165 7.91 -17.31 10.21
N ILE A 166 8.18 -16.09 9.78
CA ILE A 166 9.04 -15.83 8.62
C ILE A 166 10.49 -15.96 9.10
N ARG A 167 11.19 -17.00 8.62
CA ARG A 167 12.58 -17.26 8.98
C ARG A 167 13.49 -16.35 8.16
N PHE A 168 14.39 -15.64 8.84
CA PHE A 168 15.54 -15.02 8.20
C PHE A 168 16.59 -16.12 7.99
N SER A 169 17.01 -16.34 6.75
CA SER A 169 18.21 -17.12 6.44
C SER A 169 19.46 -16.38 6.86
#